data_AF-A0A3E2MZ98-F1
#
_entry.id   AF-A0A3E2MZ98-F1
#
_cell.length_a   1.000
_cell.length_b   1.000
_cell.length_c   1.000
_cell.angle_alpha   90.00
_cell.angle_beta   90.00
_cell.angle_gamma   90.00
#
_symmetry.space_group_name_H-M   'P 1'
#
loop_
_entity.id
_entity.type
_entity.pdbx_description
1 polymer ?
#
loop_
_entity_poly.entity_id
_entity_poly.type
_entity_poly.pdbx_seq_one_letter_code
_entity_poly.pdbx_strand_id
1 'polypeptide(L)'
;MLVAGAGVQICNECVATAAAIMDTYRDRPHEVRLPMWESMDDQQMLSHIPRIAVVAGQVEAHLRAWVAELRRRGVTWSRVGEALGVTRQSAWERFSVQR
;
A
#
# COMPACT_ATOMS: atom_id res chain seq x y z
N MET A 1 18.95 8.60 -2.06
CA MET A 1 17.70 9.16 -1.51
C MET A 1 16.59 8.13 -1.73
N LEU A 2 15.66 8.04 -0.79
CA LEU A 2 14.51 7.16 -0.86
C LEU A 2 13.28 8.05 -1.00
N VAL A 3 12.47 7.82 -2.02
CA VAL A 3 11.13 8.43 -2.10
C VAL A 3 10.18 7.42 -1.45
N ALA A 4 9.59 7.79 -0.32
CA ALA A 4 8.69 6.93 0.44
C ALA A 4 7.31 7.58 0.56
N GLY A 5 6.29 6.90 0.05
CA GLY A 5 4.88 7.21 0.25
C GLY A 5 4.22 6.15 1.15
N ALA A 6 2.93 6.34 1.46
CA ALA A 6 2.17 5.33 2.19
C ALA A 6 2.10 4.02 1.37
N GLY A 7 2.84 3.00 1.79
CA GLY A 7 2.85 1.68 1.16
C GLY A 7 3.81 1.50 -0.02
N VAL A 8 4.57 2.53 -0.42
CA VAL A 8 5.51 2.44 -1.55
C VAL A 8 6.85 3.06 -1.17
N GLN A 9 7.93 2.34 -1.42
CA GLN A 9 9.29 2.85 -1.29
C GLN A 9 10.03 2.61 -2.61
N ILE A 10 10.60 3.67 -3.17
CA ILE A 10 11.38 3.61 -4.41
C ILE A 10 12.73 4.29 -4.20
N CYS A 11 13.82 3.56 -4.48
CA CYS A 11 15.16 4.10 -4.38
C CYS A 11 15.51 4.94 -5.61
N ASN A 12 16.55 5.78 -5.49
CA ASN A 12 17.04 6.59 -6.61
C ASN A 12 17.34 5.80 -7.88
N GLU A 13 17.91 4.60 -7.76
CA GLU A 13 18.23 3.75 -8.93
C GLU A 13 16.98 3.29 -9.66
N CYS A 14 15.94 2.89 -8.91
CA CYS A 14 14.64 2.55 -9.47
C CYS A 14 13.95 3.77 -10.10
N VAL A 15 14.08 4.97 -9.50
CA VAL A 15 13.55 6.21 -10.09
C VAL A 15 14.24 6.53 -11.41
N ALA A 16 15.57 6.43 -11.48
CA ALA A 16 16.33 6.67 -12.71
C ALA A 16 15.97 5.66 -13.81
N THR A 17 15.83 4.39 -13.44
CA THR A 17 15.39 3.34 -14.36
C THR A 17 13.99 3.61 -14.90
N ALA A 18 13.03 3.97 -14.03
CA ALA A 18 11.68 4.31 -14.45
C ALA A 18 11.68 5.53 -15.39
N ALA A 19 12.48 6.56 -15.10
CA ALA A 19 12.62 7.73 -15.96
C ALA A 19 13.15 7.38 -17.36
N ALA A 20 14.16 6.51 -17.45
CA ALA A 20 14.70 6.05 -18.73
C ALA A 20 13.67 5.26 -19.56
N ILE A 21 12.87 4.41 -18.91
CA ILE A 21 11.76 3.70 -19.56
C ILE A 21 10.74 4.71 -20.09
N MET A 22 10.28 5.63 -19.23
CA MET A 22 9.30 6.64 -19.64
C MET A 22 9.78 7.48 -20.84
N ASP A 23 11.06 7.84 -20.88
CA ASP A 23 11.63 8.59 -22.00
C ASP A 23 11.63 7.77 -23.30
N THR A 24 11.96 6.48 -23.23
CA THR A 24 11.94 5.54 -24.37
C THR A 24 10.55 5.43 -25.02
N TYR A 25 9.49 5.57 -24.24
CA TYR A 25 8.10 5.41 -24.70
C TYR A 25 7.33 6.73 -24.80
N ARG A 26 7.98 7.89 -24.61
CA ARG A 26 7.37 9.22 -24.50
C ARG A 26 6.38 9.56 -25.62
N ASP A 27 6.75 9.27 -26.86
CA ASP A 27 5.97 9.65 -28.05
C ASP A 27 4.96 8.57 -28.49
N ARG A 28 4.83 7.48 -27.73
CA ARG A 28 3.85 6.45 -28.05
C ARG A 28 2.46 6.89 -27.58
N PRO A 29 1.41 6.67 -28.39
CA PRO A 29 0.04 6.94 -27.95
C PRO A 29 -0.27 6.09 -26.71
N HIS A 30 -0.54 6.77 -25.60
CA HIS A 30 -0.92 6.13 -24.35
C HIS A 30 -2.42 5.87 -24.35
N GLU A 31 -2.87 4.69 -24.77
CA GLU A 31 -4.20 4.20 -24.42
C GLU A 31 -4.17 3.63 -23.00
N VAL A 32 -4.07 4.51 -22.00
CA VAL A 32 -4.38 4.13 -20.62
C VAL A 32 -5.90 4.04 -20.52
N ARG A 33 -6.47 2.87 -20.85
CA ARG A 33 -7.88 2.59 -20.61
C ARG A 33 -8.07 2.32 -19.13
N LEU A 34 -8.51 3.35 -18.41
CA LEU A 34 -8.99 3.21 -17.05
C LEU A 34 -10.52 3.09 -17.08
N PRO A 35 -11.09 2.12 -16.35
CA PRO A 35 -10.40 1.12 -15.54
C PRO A 35 -9.72 0.01 -16.36
N MET A 36 -8.49 -0.35 -15.97
CA MET A 36 -7.68 -1.37 -16.66
C MET A 36 -8.36 -2.74 -16.81
N TRP A 37 -9.26 -3.07 -15.87
CA TRP A 37 -9.99 -4.35 -15.84
C TRP A 37 -11.08 -4.46 -16.91
N GLU A 38 -11.53 -3.36 -17.54
CA GLU A 38 -12.50 -3.43 -18.64
C GLU A 38 -11.95 -4.14 -19.88
N SER A 39 -10.63 -4.18 -20.01
CA SER A 39 -9.92 -4.86 -21.10
C SER A 39 -9.45 -6.27 -20.75
N MET A 40 -9.76 -6.76 -19.55
CA MET A 40 -9.27 -8.02 -19.01
C MET A 40 -10.37 -9.09 -18.96
N ASP A 41 -10.03 -10.33 -19.28
CA ASP A 41 -10.84 -11.49 -18.92
C ASP A 41 -10.65 -11.89 -17.45
N ASP A 42 -11.53 -12.77 -16.95
CA ASP A 42 -11.50 -13.24 -15.56
C ASP A 42 -10.15 -13.86 -15.17
N GLN A 43 -9.51 -14.60 -16.08
CA GLN A 43 -8.24 -15.26 -15.80
C GLN A 43 -7.11 -14.23 -15.67
N GLN A 44 -7.11 -13.22 -16.54
CA GLN A 44 -6.20 -12.09 -16.47
C GLN A 44 -6.39 -11.36 -15.14
N MET A 45 -7.63 -11.04 -14.74
CA MET A 45 -7.92 -10.41 -13.44
C MET A 45 -7.42 -11.25 -12.27
N LEU A 46 -7.72 -12.55 -12.24
CA LEU A 46 -7.26 -13.48 -11.21
C LEU A 46 -5.73 -13.53 -11.13
N SER A 47 -5.02 -13.43 -12.26
CA SER A 47 -3.56 -13.41 -12.30
C SER A 47 -2.93 -12.14 -11.68
N HIS A 48 -3.69 -11.04 -11.60
CA HIS A 48 -3.24 -9.79 -10.97
C HIS A 48 -3.39 -9.82 -9.45
N ILE A 49 -4.39 -10.53 -8.90
CA ILE A 49 -4.74 -10.53 -7.47
C ILE A 49 -3.54 -10.85 -6.56
N PRO A 50 -2.70 -11.87 -6.81
CA PRO A 50 -1.59 -12.20 -5.92
C PRO A 50 -0.60 -11.04 -5.73
N ARG A 51 -0.34 -10.26 -6.78
CA ARG A 51 0.56 -9.10 -6.71
C ARG A 51 -0.03 -7.99 -5.83
N ILE A 52 -1.33 -7.72 -5.98
CA ILE A 52 -2.05 -6.75 -5.16
C ILE A 52 -2.10 -7.20 -3.69
N ALA A 53 -2.32 -8.49 -3.44
CA ALA A 53 -2.35 -9.06 -2.09
C ALA A 53 -1.01 -8.87 -1.35
N VAL A 54 0.12 -9.01 -2.05
CA VAL A 54 1.45 -8.73 -1.47
C VAL A 54 1.56 -7.27 -1.02
N VAL A 55 1.15 -6.32 -1.87
CA VAL A 55 1.19 -4.88 -1.53
C VAL A 55 0.26 -4.56 -0.36
N ALA A 56 -0.95 -5.14 -0.35
CA ALA A 56 -1.88 -5.00 0.77
C ALA A 56 -1.27 -5.51 2.09
N GLY A 57 -0.58 -6.66 2.04
CA GLY A 57 0.13 -7.21 3.19
C GLY A 57 1.26 -6.31 3.69
N GLN A 58 2.03 -5.68 2.79
CA GLN A 58 3.08 -4.74 3.15
C GLN A 58 2.53 -3.48 3.84
N VAL A 59 1.44 -2.91 3.30
CA VAL A 59 0.76 -1.76 3.90
C VAL A 59 0.22 -2.12 5.29
N GLU A 60 -0.41 -3.28 5.43
CA GLU A 60 -0.93 -3.76 6.71
C GLU A 60 0.20 -3.97 7.74
N ALA A 61 1.32 -4.57 7.35
CA ALA A 61 2.48 -4.76 8.22
C ALA A 61 3.04 -3.41 8.70
N HIS A 62 3.15 -2.44 7.79
CA HIS A 62 3.60 -1.09 8.13
C HIS A 62 2.62 -0.41 9.10
N LEU A 63 1.31 -0.49 8.84
CA LEU A 63 0.29 0.04 9.73
C LEU A 63 0.37 -0.58 11.14
N ARG A 64 0.58 -1.90 11.22
CA ARG A 64 0.79 -2.60 12.50
C ARG A 64 2.02 -2.09 13.24
N ALA A 65 3.12 -1.82 12.55
CA ALA A 65 4.32 -1.25 13.17
C ALA A 65 4.06 0.14 13.77
N TRP A 66 3.32 1.00 13.05
CA TRP A 66 2.91 2.31 13.58
C TRP A 66 2.02 2.20 14.81
N VAL A 67 0.99 1.34 14.76
CA VAL A 67 0.10 1.10 15.90
C VAL A 67 0.89 0.54 17.10
N ALA A 68 1.79 -0.42 16.88
CA ALA A 68 2.63 -0.97 17.93
C ALA A 68 3.50 0.10 18.59
N GLU A 69 4.12 0.99 17.82
CA GLU A 69 4.92 2.10 18.36
C GLU A 69 4.07 3.10 19.15
N LEU A 70 2.87 3.45 18.67
CA LEU A 70 1.93 4.29 19.41
C LEU A 70 1.52 3.65 20.75
N ARG A 71 1.28 2.34 20.74
CA ARG A 71 0.95 1.57 21.95
C ARG A 71 2.13 1.51 22.91
N ARG A 72 3.36 1.32 22.42
CA ARG A 72 4.59 1.42 23.23
C ARG A 72 4.75 2.79 23.88
N ARG A 73 4.33 3.86 23.21
CA ARG A 73 4.29 5.24 23.75
C ARG A 73 3.09 5.53 24.67
N GLY A 74 2.24 4.54 24.96
CA GLY A 74 1.10 4.69 25.87
C GLY A 74 -0.15 5.33 25.24
N VAL A 75 -0.18 5.58 23.93
CA VAL A 75 -1.35 6.17 23.26
C VAL A 75 -2.54 5.21 23.33
N THR A 76 -3.68 5.64 23.90
CA THR A 76 -4.84 4.78 24.16
C THR A 76 -5.46 4.20 22.89
N TRP A 77 -6.09 3.02 23.01
CA TRP A 77 -6.86 2.41 21.92
C TRP A 77 -7.98 3.31 21.39
N SER A 78 -8.51 4.21 22.23
CA SER A 78 -9.51 5.19 21.79
C SER A 78 -8.93 6.16 20.77
N ARG A 79 -7.74 6.72 21.05
CA ARG A 79 -7.08 7.66 20.12
C ARG A 79 -6.58 6.97 18.86
N VAL A 80 -6.15 5.72 18.97
CA VAL A 80 -5.81 4.90 17.78
C VAL A 80 -7.05 4.64 16.93
N GLY A 81 -8.18 4.26 17.53
CA GLY A 81 -9.45 4.07 16.82
C GLY A 81 -9.92 5.34 16.11
N GLU A 82 -9.89 6.47 16.80
CA GLU A 82 -10.21 7.80 16.24
C GLU A 82 -9.35 8.12 15.01
N ALA A 83 -8.02 7.92 15.09
CA ALA A 83 -7.12 8.15 13.96
C ALA A 83 -7.38 7.21 12.76
N LEU A 84 -7.93 6.02 13.02
CA LEU A 84 -8.27 5.03 11.99
C LEU A 84 -9.72 5.16 11.50
N GLY A 85 -10.53 6.06 12.07
CA GLY A 85 -11.95 6.17 11.75
C GLY A 85 -12.80 4.97 12.19
N VAL A 86 -12.36 4.23 13.22
CA VAL A 86 -13.05 3.05 13.75
C VAL A 86 -13.29 3.16 15.26
N THR A 87 -14.13 2.28 15.80
CA THR A 87 -14.36 2.24 17.25
C THR A 87 -13.11 1.78 18.00
N ARG A 88 -13.01 2.16 19.28
CA ARG A 88 -11.97 1.64 20.20
C ARG A 88 -11.92 0.11 20.19
N GLN A 89 -13.08 -0.55 20.23
CA GLN A 89 -13.17 -2.01 20.25
C GLN A 89 -12.61 -2.62 18.96
N SER A 90 -13.02 -2.09 17.80
CA SER A 90 -12.51 -2.56 16.50
C SER A 90 -10.99 -2.39 16.37
N ALA A 91 -10.44 -1.27 16.86
CA ALA A 91 -8.99 -1.06 16.89
C ALA A 91 -8.29 -2.05 17.82
N TRP A 92 -8.85 -2.30 19.01
CA TRP A 92 -8.29 -3.28 19.95
C TRP A 92 -8.33 -4.70 19.37
N GLU A 93 -9.46 -5.17 18.85
CA GLU A 93 -9.59 -6.51 18.28
C GLU A 93 -8.60 -6.76 17.13
N ARG A 94 -8.43 -5.77 16.23
CA ARG A 94 -7.54 -5.90 15.06
C ARG A 94 -6.05 -5.93 15.41
N PHE A 95 -5.64 -5.19 16.45
CA PHE A 95 -4.22 -4.90 16.72
C PHE A 95 -3.69 -5.39 18.07
N SER A 96 -4.55 -5.89 18.98
CA SER A 96 -4.11 -6.42 20.27
C SER A 96 -3.59 -7.86 20.21
N VAL A 97 -3.97 -8.61 19.17
CA VAL A 97 -3.47 -9.97 18.95
C VAL A 97 -2.11 -9.89 18.26
N GLN A 98 -1.05 -9.94 19.05
CA GLN A 98 0.32 -10.16 18.58
C GLN A 98 0.95 -11.28 19.42
N ARG A 99 1.21 -12.43 18.78
CA ARG A 99 2.33 -13.32 19.13
C ARG A 99 3.40 -13.13 18.06
#